data_AF-A0A838FWK2-F1
#
_entry.id   AF-A0A838FWK2-F1
#
_cell.length_a   1.000
_cell.length_b   1.000
_cell.length_c   1.000
_cell.angle_alpha   90.00
_cell.angle_beta   90.00
_cell.angle_gamma   90.00
#
_symmetry.space_group_name_H-M   'P 1'
#
loop_
_entity.id
_entity.type
_entity.pdbx_description
1 polymer ?
#
loop_
_entity_poly.entity_id
_entity_poly.type
_entity_poly.pdbx_seq_one_letter_code
_entity_poly.pdbx_strand_id
1 'polypeptide(L)'
;MIYIDASLYPDELPPEAASPLSDRDKAEHIHRVCGAWDFGLPPEPETLRTLARWTPILDTFPLPGSLAYHTLRFLFQLPPIPGQILETPAERADRLEGRSDPVSDRV
;
A
#
# COMPACT_ATOMS: atom_id res chain seq x y z
N MET A 1 -9.55 3.75 -20.06
CA MET A 1 -8.21 4.35 -20.24
C MET A 1 -7.44 4.11 -18.97
N ILE A 2 -6.19 3.67 -19.06
CA ILE A 2 -5.31 3.54 -17.89
C ILE A 2 -4.77 4.93 -17.58
N TYR A 3 -4.78 5.31 -16.31
CA TYR A 3 -4.24 6.58 -15.82
C TYR A 3 -3.11 6.28 -14.83
N ILE A 4 -1.95 6.90 -15.06
CA ILE A 4 -0.79 6.87 -14.16
C ILE A 4 -0.64 8.26 -13.56
N ASP A 5 -0.76 8.35 -12.25
CA ASP A 5 -0.45 9.57 -11.51
C ASP A 5 1.06 9.82 -11.53
N ALA A 6 1.49 10.79 -12.35
CA ALA A 6 2.90 11.15 -12.50
C ALA A 6 3.48 11.84 -11.25
N SER A 7 2.65 12.40 -10.38
CA SER A 7 3.12 13.08 -9.16
C SER A 7 3.77 12.11 -8.15
N LEU A 8 3.49 10.82 -8.30
CA LEU A 8 4.07 9.74 -7.49
C LEU A 8 5.51 9.37 -7.89
N TYR A 9 6.06 10.01 -8.92
CA TYR A 9 7.39 9.77 -9.48
C TYR A 9 8.20 11.08 -9.49
N PRO A 10 8.54 11.63 -8.30
CA PRO A 10 9.26 12.90 -8.22
C PRO A 10 10.73 12.80 -8.66
N ASP A 11 11.29 11.60 -8.61
CA ASP A 11 12.70 11.29 -8.79
C ASP A 11 13.00 10.47 -10.06
N GLU A 12 11.96 9.97 -10.72
CA GLU A 12 12.07 9.14 -11.91
C GLU A 12 10.96 9.45 -12.90
N LEU A 13 11.11 8.98 -14.14
CA LEU A 13 10.03 9.10 -15.11
C LEU A 13 8.93 8.09 -14.75
N PRO A 14 7.64 8.51 -14.70
CA PRO A 14 6.56 7.56 -14.55
C PRO A 14 6.61 6.56 -15.71
N PRO A 15 6.18 5.30 -15.48
CA PRO A 15 6.08 4.34 -16.56
C PRO A 15 5.22 4.94 -17.66
N GLU A 16 5.77 4.99 -18.87
CA GLU A 16 5.05 5.55 -20.01
C GLU A 16 3.69 4.87 -20.11
N ALA A 17 2.63 5.62 -20.41
CA ALA A 17 1.30 5.06 -20.67
C ALA A 17 1.25 4.15 -21.94
N ALA A 18 2.42 3.76 -22.45
CA ALA A 18 2.60 2.77 -23.49
C ALA A 18 2.03 1.43 -23.01
N SER A 19 0.91 1.05 -23.62
CA SER A 19 0.27 -0.23 -23.37
C SER A 19 1.06 -1.34 -24.08
N PRO A 20 1.27 -2.51 -23.42
CA PRO A 20 0.82 -2.85 -22.08
C PRO A 20 1.88 -2.58 -20.99
N LEU A 21 1.45 -2.00 -19.86
CA LEU A 21 2.26 -1.94 -18.64
C LEU A 21 2.54 -3.33 -18.10
N SER A 22 3.77 -3.57 -17.65
CA SER A 22 4.12 -4.82 -17.00
C SER A 22 3.45 -4.95 -15.63
N ASP A 23 3.32 -6.16 -15.11
CA ASP A 23 2.75 -6.39 -13.78
C ASP A 23 3.62 -5.76 -12.68
N ARG A 24 4.93 -5.67 -12.90
CA ARG A 24 5.85 -4.95 -12.03
C ARG A 24 5.52 -3.46 -11.97
N ASP A 25 5.31 -2.81 -13.12
CA ASP A 25 5.02 -1.38 -13.16
C ASP A 25 3.67 -1.08 -12.49
N LYS A 26 2.67 -1.96 -12.67
CA LYS A 26 1.39 -1.84 -11.97
C LYS A 26 1.54 -1.99 -10.46
N ALA A 27 2.31 -2.99 -10.01
CA ALA A 27 2.56 -3.24 -8.59
C ALA A 27 3.32 -2.07 -7.94
N GLU A 28 4.31 -1.52 -8.64
CA GLU A 28 5.04 -0.34 -8.19
C GLU A 28 4.13 0.88 -8.09
N HIS A 29 3.28 1.12 -9.11
CA HIS A 29 2.32 2.22 -9.07
C HIS A 29 1.35 2.08 -7.89
N ILE A 30 0.81 0.87 -7.65
CA ILE A 30 -0.02 0.56 -6.47
C ILE A 30 0.71 0.90 -5.18
N HIS A 31 1.98 0.48 -5.06
CA HIS A 31 2.77 0.73 -3.85
C HIS A 31 2.96 2.22 -3.62
N ARG A 32 3.30 3.00 -4.65
CA ARG A 32 3.46 4.46 -4.54
C ARG A 32 2.14 5.15 -4.17
N VAL A 33 1.00 4.73 -4.74
CA VAL A 33 -0.33 5.24 -4.36
C VAL A 33 -0.62 4.94 -2.89
N CYS A 34 -0.42 3.69 -2.45
CA CYS A 34 -0.69 3.28 -1.08
C CYS A 34 0.21 4.04 -0.09
N GLY A 35 1.50 4.20 -0.42
CA GLY A 35 2.44 4.98 0.39
C GLY A 35 1.99 6.43 0.52
N ALA A 36 1.66 7.11 -0.58
CA ALA A 36 1.16 8.49 -0.52
C ALA A 36 -0.12 8.61 0.33
N TRP A 37 -1.05 7.66 0.17
CA TRP A 37 -2.32 7.67 0.89
C TRP A 37 -2.17 7.35 2.38
N ASP A 38 -1.27 6.43 2.76
CA ASP A 38 -0.94 6.17 4.17
C ASP A 38 -0.41 7.42 4.89
N PHE A 39 0.20 8.35 4.16
CA PHE A 39 0.66 9.65 4.66
C PHE A 39 -0.31 10.81 4.40
N GLY A 40 -1.59 10.52 4.11
CA GLY A 40 -2.66 11.51 4.05
C GLY A 40 -2.87 12.17 2.68
N LEU A 41 -2.30 11.62 1.61
CA LEU A 41 -2.53 12.06 0.23
C LEU A 41 -3.42 11.04 -0.52
N PRO A 42 -4.75 11.16 -0.44
CA PRO A 42 -5.65 10.21 -1.08
C PRO A 42 -5.56 10.28 -2.62
N PRO A 43 -5.73 9.14 -3.32
CA PRO A 43 -5.68 9.11 -4.78
C PRO A 43 -6.86 9.82 -5.43
N GLU A 44 -6.62 10.35 -6.64
CA GLU A 44 -7.69 10.88 -7.50
C GLU A 44 -8.67 9.78 -7.97
N PRO A 45 -9.92 10.13 -8.32
CA PRO A 45 -10.90 9.17 -8.82
C PRO A 45 -10.44 8.39 -10.07
N GLU A 46 -9.63 8.99 -10.92
CA GLU A 46 -9.01 8.40 -12.11
C GLU A 46 -8.04 7.26 -11.73
N THR A 47 -7.22 7.50 -10.70
CA THR A 47 -6.31 6.51 -10.13
C THR A 47 -7.11 5.34 -9.55
N LEU A 48 -8.14 5.60 -8.74
CA LEU A 48 -9.00 4.55 -8.20
C LEU A 48 -9.68 3.70 -9.29
N ARG A 49 -10.16 4.33 -10.36
CA ARG A 49 -10.74 3.63 -11.53
C ARG A 49 -9.71 2.75 -12.26
N THR A 50 -8.45 3.15 -12.27
CA THR A 50 -7.36 2.35 -12.83
C THR A 50 -7.05 1.17 -11.92
N LEU A 51 -6.89 1.39 -10.61
CA LEU A 51 -6.59 0.35 -9.64
C LEU A 51 -7.69 -0.72 -9.55
N ALA A 52 -8.96 -0.34 -9.71
CA ALA A 52 -10.09 -1.27 -9.75
C ALA A 52 -9.99 -2.30 -10.90
N ARG A 53 -9.21 -2.02 -11.95
CA ARG A 53 -8.95 -2.93 -13.07
C ARG A 53 -7.74 -3.83 -12.83
N TRP A 54 -6.98 -3.58 -11.78
CA TRP A 54 -5.73 -4.28 -11.44
C TRP A 54 -5.87 -5.12 -10.18
N THR A 55 -7.10 -5.56 -9.86
CA THR A 55 -7.35 -6.46 -8.72
C THR A 55 -6.48 -7.73 -8.72
N PRO A 56 -6.11 -8.36 -9.85
CA PRO A 56 -5.18 -9.49 -9.82
C PRO A 56 -3.77 -9.11 -9.33
N ILE A 57 -3.34 -7.87 -9.59
CA ILE A 57 -2.04 -7.36 -9.16
C ILE A 57 -2.03 -7.09 -7.66
N LEU A 58 -3.12 -6.51 -7.13
CA LEU A 58 -3.33 -6.35 -5.69
C LEU A 58 -3.22 -7.69 -4.96
N ASP A 59 -3.75 -8.77 -5.54
CA ASP A 59 -3.68 -10.10 -4.92
C ASP A 59 -2.29 -10.75 -5.05
N THR A 60 -1.61 -10.52 -6.18
CA THR A 60 -0.26 -11.08 -6.43
C THR A 60 0.83 -10.39 -5.59
N PHE A 61 0.68 -9.09 -5.31
CA PHE A 61 1.66 -8.27 -4.59
C PHE A 61 1.02 -7.56 -3.39
N PRO A 62 0.77 -8.27 -2.28
CA PRO A 62 0.08 -7.71 -1.12
C PRO A 62 0.94 -6.74 -0.32
N LEU A 63 0.32 -5.70 0.25
CA LEU A 63 0.94 -4.71 1.14
C LEU A 63 0.29 -4.76 2.54
N PRO A 64 0.58 -5.79 3.36
CA PRO A 64 -0.14 -6.04 4.62
C PRO A 64 0.05 -4.96 5.70
N GLY A 65 1.11 -4.16 5.60
CA GLY A 65 1.38 -3.03 6.50
C GLY A 65 0.73 -1.71 6.10
N SER A 66 0.08 -1.62 4.94
CA SER A 66 -0.51 -0.37 4.43
C SER A 66 -2.01 -0.29 4.73
N LEU A 67 -2.45 0.78 5.40
CA LEU A 67 -3.86 1.04 5.70
C LEU A 67 -4.64 1.37 4.43
N ALA A 68 -4.02 2.12 3.52
CA ALA A 68 -4.54 2.43 2.19
C ALA A 68 -4.78 1.16 1.38
N TYR A 69 -3.86 0.20 1.43
CA TYR A 69 -4.05 -1.09 0.76
C TYR A 69 -5.24 -1.88 1.32
N HIS A 70 -5.40 -1.95 2.65
CA HIS A 70 -6.60 -2.56 3.27
C HIS A 70 -7.88 -1.85 2.85
N THR A 71 -7.82 -0.52 2.73
CA THR A 71 -8.94 0.30 2.24
C THR A 71 -9.27 -0.01 0.78
N LEU A 72 -8.27 -0.13 -0.10
CA LEU A 72 -8.46 -0.55 -1.50
C LEU A 72 -9.10 -1.94 -1.59
N ARG A 73 -8.64 -2.90 -0.79
CA ARG A 73 -9.26 -4.24 -0.76
C ARG A 73 -10.72 -4.17 -0.33
N PHE A 74 -11.04 -3.38 0.69
CA PHE A 74 -12.43 -3.16 1.09
C PHE A 74 -13.27 -2.52 -0.03
N LEU A 75 -12.78 -1.43 -0.63
CA LEU A 75 -13.47 -0.70 -1.71
C LEU A 75 -13.71 -1.57 -2.95
N PHE A 76 -12.77 -2.44 -3.28
CA PHE A 76 -12.85 -3.35 -4.43
C PHE A 76 -13.41 -4.72 -4.09
N GLN A 77 -13.95 -4.90 -2.88
CA GLN A 77 -14.59 -6.14 -2.41
C GLN A 77 -13.67 -7.36 -2.51
N LEU A 78 -12.37 -7.16 -2.29
CA LEU A 78 -11.38 -8.23 -2.22
C LEU A 78 -11.34 -8.83 -0.81
N PRO A 79 -11.08 -10.14 -0.66
CA PRO A 79 -10.97 -10.76 0.66
C PRO A 79 -9.92 -10.04 1.52
N PRO A 80 -10.18 -9.75 2.80
CA PRO A 80 -9.18 -9.11 3.66
C PRO A 80 -7.95 -10.01 3.81
N ILE A 81 -6.78 -9.41 3.99
CA ILE A 81 -5.55 -10.14 4.33
C ILE A 81 -5.16 -9.84 5.78
N PRO A 82 -4.45 -10.76 6.46
CA PRO A 82 -3.89 -10.47 7.77
C PRO A 82 -2.99 -9.22 7.71
N GLY A 83 -3.20 -8.30 8.65
CA GLY A 83 -2.28 -7.18 8.83
C GLY A 83 -0.90 -7.66 9.26
N GLN A 84 0.13 -6.85 9.00
CA GLN A 84 1.46 -7.11 9.50
C GLN A 84 1.66 -6.38 10.83
N ILE A 85 1.89 -7.14 11.90
CA ILE A 85 2.41 -6.56 13.15
C ILE A 85 3.89 -6.28 12.90
N LEU A 86 4.25 -5.00 12.83
CA LEU A 86 5.64 -4.59 12.78
C LEU A 86 6.14 -4.52 14.22
N GLU A 87 7.18 -5.29 14.49
CA GLU A 87 7.90 -5.27 15.76
C GLU A 87 9.35 -4.92 15.48
N THR A 88 9.82 -3.89 16.15
CA THR A 88 11.22 -3.51 16.18
C THR A 88 12.02 -4.44 17.09
N PRO A 89 13.33 -4.63 16.85
CA PRO A 89 14.19 -5.38 17.77
C PRO A 89 14.17 -4.84 19.20
N ALA A 90 13.97 -3.53 19.38
CA ALA A 90 13.86 -2.89 20.70
C ALA A 90 12.59 -3.33 21.43
N GLU A 91 11.43 -3.28 20.78
CA GLU A 91 10.16 -3.75 21.36
C GLU A 91 10.23 -5.24 21.75
N ARG A 92 10.91 -6.06 20.92
CA ARG A 92 11.16 -7.46 21.26
C ARG A 92 12.03 -7.60 22.51
N ALA A 93 13.12 -6.84 22.60
CA ALA A 93 14.04 -6.87 23.74
C ALA A 93 13.33 -6.40 25.02
N ASP A 94 12.57 -5.32 24.95
CA ASP A 94 11.78 -4.80 26.07
C ASP A 94 10.78 -5.84 26.58
N ARG A 95 10.06 -6.54 25.69
CA ARG A 95 9.18 -7.65 26.08
C ARG A 95 9.94 -8.80 26.77
N LEU A 96 11.11 -9.20 26.24
CA LEU A 96 11.93 -10.26 26.84
C LEU A 96 12.47 -9.86 28.22
N GLU A 97 12.70 -8.56 28.43
CA GLU A 97 13.15 -7.98 29.70
C GLU A 97 11.98 -7.65 30.66
N GLY A 98 10.73 -7.92 30.25
CA GLY A 98 9.53 -7.63 31.06
C GLY A 98 9.24 -6.14 31.24
N ARG A 99 9.80 -5.29 30.38
CA ARG A 99 9.48 -3.85 30.34
C ARG A 99 8.17 -3.68 29.60
N SER A 100 7.22 -2.97 30.21
CA SER A 100 6.01 -2.57 29.49
C SER A 100 6.35 -1.45 28.51
N ASP A 101 5.84 -1.56 27.30
CA ASP A 101 5.78 -0.42 26.40
C ASP A 101 4.52 0.39 26.74
N PRO A 102 4.67 1.61 27.27
CA PRO A 102 3.54 2.44 27.68
C PRO A 102 2.62 2.85 26.52
N VAL A 103 3.04 2.63 25.26
CA VAL A 103 2.23 2.90 24.07
C VAL A 103 1.32 1.72 23.73
N SER A 104 1.82 0.49 23.78
CA SER A 104 1.02 -0.72 23.46
C SER A 104 0.05 -1.13 24.56
N ASP A 105 0.26 -0.74 25.82
CA ASP A 105 -0.68 -1.00 26.94
C ASP A 105 -1.95 -0.11 26.92
N ARG A 106 -2.08 0.79 25.94
CA ARG A 106 -3.18 1.77 25.84
C ARG A 106 -4.21 1.48 24.74
N VAL A 107 -4.08 0.37 24.01
CA VAL A 107 -4.95 0.00 22.89
C VAL A 107 -5.92 -1.10 23.30
#